data_AF-A0A0B1Q420-F1
#
_entry.id   AF-A0A0B1Q420-F1
#
_cell.length_a   1.000
_cell.length_b   1.000
_cell.length_c   1.000
_cell.angle_alpha   90.00
_cell.angle_beta   90.00
_cell.angle_gamma   90.00
#
_symmetry.space_group_name_H-M   'P 1'
#
loop_
_entity.id
_entity.type
_entity.pdbx_description
1 polymer ?
#
loop_
_entity_poly.entity_id
_entity_poly.type
_entity_poly.pdbx_seq_one_letter_code
_entity_poly.pdbx_strand_id
1 'polypeptide(L)'
;MKPASRKTTTQSIEAELSNLASRRQTLEARKVDALAKLDAAKSARRNVLAGDPSADLSRLNGDVRDVEDDIETLDSVLSDLTAQTEDAEARLAEANDKGERAVAAKTLQDIASTFDAGAAELEKAMSEVSKALAKMGAALPETLRAVDLRSDGSGRNDKDRLLGIILADAVCSIFPAAFKSRPWGAGGASIIGMDRNFSLSGQVWEWTDHVDNDPLEATAAARALVTDRLRGRADAILEGTAPADLIDEPIVETKPAKPPMQKVAILPISNFSFAADGYGRSEFAYSFTTTSVPEPVAKAAVRAGVAYLMESEEGQSAYQEELVRRARIRSSGNMIVPDQREAFNLGDPCGFRVEAAIAEAAA
;
A
#
# COMPACT_ATOMS: atom_id res chain seq x y z
N MET A 1 -30.11 -2.83 7.99
CA MET A 1 -30.57 -3.66 6.85
C MET A 1 -30.14 -5.10 7.09
N LYS A 2 -31.07 -6.06 7.03
CA LYS A 2 -30.82 -7.47 7.37
C LYS A 2 -30.10 -8.20 6.21
N PRO A 3 -29.04 -8.99 6.45
CA PRO A 3 -28.34 -9.81 5.46
C PRO A 3 -29.14 -11.08 5.07
N ALA A 4 -30.44 -10.95 4.87
CA ALA A 4 -31.34 -12.09 4.67
C ALA A 4 -31.30 -12.66 3.25
N SER A 5 -30.78 -11.95 2.25
CA SER A 5 -30.88 -12.39 0.83
C SER A 5 -29.74 -13.29 0.35
N ARG A 6 -28.55 -13.25 0.97
CA ARG A 6 -27.38 -14.00 0.49
C ARG A 6 -27.41 -15.48 0.89
N LYS A 7 -27.74 -15.73 2.16
CA LYS A 7 -27.94 -17.11 2.64
C LYS A 7 -29.04 -17.80 1.82
N THR A 8 -30.07 -17.06 1.41
CA THR A 8 -31.14 -17.62 0.58
C THR A 8 -30.69 -17.91 -0.85
N THR A 9 -29.78 -17.14 -1.46
CA THR A 9 -29.30 -17.41 -2.83
C THR A 9 -28.39 -18.64 -2.88
N THR A 10 -27.34 -18.71 -2.06
CA THR A 10 -26.42 -19.87 -2.03
C THR A 10 -27.18 -21.14 -1.64
N GLN A 11 -28.04 -21.10 -0.61
CA GLN A 11 -28.86 -22.25 -0.20
C GLN A 11 -29.84 -22.71 -1.29
N SER A 12 -30.39 -21.77 -2.07
CA SER A 12 -31.28 -22.12 -3.19
C SER A 12 -30.52 -22.85 -4.30
N ILE A 13 -29.28 -22.43 -4.61
CA ILE A 13 -28.44 -23.07 -5.63
C ILE A 13 -27.97 -24.46 -5.15
N GLU A 14 -27.60 -24.59 -3.88
CA GLU A 14 -27.25 -25.89 -3.27
C GLU A 14 -28.44 -26.87 -3.31
N ALA A 15 -29.66 -26.38 -3.03
CA ALA A 15 -30.87 -27.19 -3.14
C ALA A 15 -31.18 -27.58 -4.60
N GLU A 16 -30.95 -26.68 -5.56
CA GLU A 16 -31.05 -26.96 -6.99
C GLU A 16 -30.09 -28.09 -7.41
N LEU A 17 -28.80 -28.00 -7.03
CA LEU A 17 -27.79 -29.03 -7.28
C LEU A 17 -28.18 -30.37 -6.67
N SER A 18 -28.69 -30.39 -5.44
CA SER A 18 -29.18 -31.61 -4.79
C SER A 18 -30.34 -32.26 -5.56
N ASN A 19 -31.27 -31.45 -6.08
CA ASN A 19 -32.38 -31.91 -6.89
C ASN A 19 -31.93 -32.45 -8.25
N LEU A 20 -30.98 -31.77 -8.92
CA LEU A 20 -30.39 -32.20 -10.19
C LEU A 20 -29.67 -33.54 -10.02
N ALA A 21 -28.87 -33.69 -8.96
CA ALA A 21 -28.18 -34.94 -8.64
C ALA A 21 -29.15 -36.11 -8.42
N SER A 22 -30.23 -35.88 -7.66
CA SER A 22 -31.27 -36.90 -7.41
C SER A 22 -32.00 -37.32 -8.70
N ARG A 23 -32.30 -36.35 -9.57
CA ARG A 23 -32.90 -36.61 -10.89
C ARG A 23 -31.96 -37.40 -11.79
N ARG A 24 -30.68 -37.04 -11.85
CA ARG A 24 -29.66 -37.75 -12.63
C ARG A 24 -29.55 -39.21 -12.20
N GLN A 25 -29.43 -39.47 -10.90
CA GLN A 25 -29.40 -40.83 -10.35
C GLN A 25 -30.63 -41.67 -10.76
N THR A 26 -31.82 -41.05 -10.74
CA THR A 26 -33.06 -41.72 -11.15
C THR A 26 -33.06 -42.08 -12.64
N LEU A 27 -32.58 -41.18 -13.50
CA LEU A 27 -32.53 -41.41 -14.95
C LEU A 27 -31.42 -42.40 -15.33
N GLU A 28 -30.28 -42.39 -14.64
CA GLU A 28 -29.22 -43.39 -14.81
C GLU A 28 -29.72 -44.79 -14.48
N ALA A 29 -30.46 -44.95 -13.37
CA ALA A 29 -31.10 -46.22 -13.03
C ALA A 29 -32.07 -46.69 -14.13
N ARG A 30 -32.90 -45.78 -14.66
CA ARG A 30 -33.80 -46.10 -15.78
C ARG A 30 -33.05 -46.48 -17.06
N LYS A 31 -31.91 -45.86 -17.34
CA LYS A 31 -31.06 -46.20 -18.49
C LYS A 31 -30.48 -47.61 -18.35
N VAL A 32 -30.01 -47.98 -17.16
CA VAL A 32 -29.53 -49.34 -16.87
C VAL A 32 -30.64 -50.36 -17.13
N ASP A 33 -31.86 -50.08 -16.65
CA ASP A 33 -33.02 -50.95 -16.90
C ASP A 33 -33.37 -51.05 -18.38
N ALA A 34 -33.28 -49.94 -19.14
CA ALA A 34 -33.54 -49.91 -20.57
C ALA A 34 -32.49 -50.71 -21.37
N LEU A 35 -31.21 -50.61 -21.01
CA LEU A 35 -30.14 -51.41 -21.59
C LEU A 35 -30.36 -52.92 -21.36
N ALA A 36 -30.79 -53.32 -20.16
CA ALA A 36 -31.13 -54.71 -19.87
C ALA A 36 -32.32 -55.21 -20.72
N LYS A 37 -33.34 -54.36 -20.93
CA LYS A 37 -34.47 -54.66 -21.83
C LYS A 37 -34.03 -54.79 -23.29
N LEU A 38 -33.11 -53.94 -23.74
CA LEU A 38 -32.56 -53.99 -25.09
C LEU A 38 -31.84 -55.32 -25.36
N ASP A 39 -31.02 -55.77 -24.41
CA ASP A 39 -30.32 -57.06 -24.50
C ASP A 39 -31.29 -58.25 -24.52
N ALA A 40 -32.36 -58.19 -23.72
CA ALA A 40 -33.42 -59.19 -23.73
C ALA A 40 -34.16 -59.22 -25.08
N ALA A 41 -34.53 -58.07 -25.63
CA ALA A 41 -35.20 -57.95 -26.92
C ALA A 41 -34.31 -58.46 -28.08
N LYS A 42 -33.02 -58.09 -28.08
CA LYS A 42 -32.03 -58.58 -29.05
C LYS A 42 -31.85 -60.10 -28.94
N SER A 43 -31.84 -60.66 -27.73
CA SER A 43 -31.74 -62.10 -27.51
C SER A 43 -32.99 -62.85 -27.98
N ALA A 44 -34.19 -62.33 -27.69
CA ALA A 44 -35.44 -62.91 -28.19
C ALA A 44 -35.47 -62.96 -29.72
N ARG A 45 -35.05 -61.86 -30.38
CA ARG A 45 -34.92 -61.81 -31.84
C ARG A 45 -33.94 -62.86 -32.39
N ARG A 46 -32.76 -63.01 -31.77
CA ARG A 46 -31.77 -64.04 -32.17
C ARG A 46 -32.32 -65.46 -32.04
N ASN A 47 -33.04 -65.74 -30.96
CA ASN A 47 -33.59 -67.07 -30.70
C ASN A 47 -34.65 -67.47 -31.73
N VAL A 48 -35.53 -66.54 -32.12
CA VAL A 48 -36.54 -66.79 -33.16
C VAL A 48 -35.87 -67.05 -34.51
N LEU A 49 -34.89 -66.22 -34.91
CA LEU A 49 -34.16 -66.39 -36.16
C LEU A 49 -33.40 -67.73 -36.23
N ALA A 50 -32.83 -68.18 -35.10
CA ALA A 50 -32.13 -69.46 -35.01
C ALA A 50 -33.08 -70.66 -35.13
N GLY A 51 -34.33 -70.53 -34.67
CA GLY A 51 -35.34 -71.60 -34.74
C GLY A 51 -36.04 -71.69 -36.09
N ASP A 52 -36.30 -70.56 -36.75
CA ASP A 52 -36.95 -70.49 -38.06
C ASP A 52 -36.43 -69.27 -38.85
N PRO A 53 -35.61 -69.49 -39.90
CA PRO A 53 -35.12 -68.41 -40.76
C PRO A 53 -36.21 -67.65 -41.53
N SER A 54 -37.43 -68.19 -41.63
CA SER A 54 -38.56 -67.59 -42.34
C SER A 54 -39.56 -66.86 -41.42
N ALA A 55 -39.30 -66.82 -40.11
CA ALA A 55 -40.18 -66.19 -39.14
C ALA A 55 -40.37 -64.69 -39.40
N ASP A 56 -41.60 -64.18 -39.17
CA ASP A 56 -41.88 -62.75 -39.19
C ASP A 56 -41.28 -62.07 -37.94
N LEU A 57 -40.29 -61.20 -38.16
CA LEU A 57 -39.56 -60.48 -37.12
C LEU A 57 -40.07 -59.05 -36.90
N SER A 58 -41.15 -58.63 -37.57
CA SER A 58 -41.66 -57.26 -37.53
C SER A 58 -41.85 -56.74 -36.11
N ARG A 59 -42.53 -57.50 -35.25
CA ARG A 59 -42.77 -57.15 -33.84
C ARG A 59 -41.48 -57.03 -33.03
N LEU A 60 -40.57 -58.01 -33.14
CA LEU A 60 -39.32 -58.01 -32.37
C LEU A 60 -38.37 -56.90 -32.81
N ASN A 61 -38.40 -56.53 -34.09
CA ASN A 61 -37.69 -55.36 -34.57
C ASN A 61 -38.30 -54.05 -34.08
N GLY A 62 -39.64 -53.99 -33.92
CA GLY A 62 -40.32 -52.89 -33.23
C GLY A 62 -39.86 -52.77 -31.78
N ASP A 63 -39.95 -53.84 -31.00
CA ASP A 63 -39.53 -53.87 -29.58
C ASP A 63 -38.07 -53.41 -29.39
N VAL A 64 -37.16 -53.78 -30.31
CA VAL A 64 -35.75 -53.33 -30.27
C VAL A 64 -35.64 -51.83 -30.55
N ARG A 65 -36.33 -51.32 -31.57
CA ARG A 65 -36.29 -49.89 -31.94
C ARG A 65 -36.86 -49.03 -30.83
N ASP A 66 -38.01 -49.40 -30.27
CA ASP A 66 -38.67 -48.64 -29.21
C ASP A 66 -37.74 -48.48 -27.99
N VAL A 67 -36.99 -49.53 -27.62
CA VAL A 67 -36.03 -49.45 -26.50
C VAL A 67 -34.77 -48.67 -26.88
N GLU A 68 -34.31 -48.73 -28.14
CA GLU A 68 -33.20 -47.91 -28.63
C GLU A 68 -33.56 -46.41 -28.59
N ASP A 69 -34.77 -46.04 -29.02
CA ASP A 69 -35.30 -44.67 -28.97
C ASP A 69 -35.45 -44.16 -27.52
N ASP A 70 -35.90 -45.03 -26.59
CA ASP A 70 -35.97 -44.73 -25.15
C ASP A 70 -34.58 -44.43 -24.58
N ILE A 71 -33.56 -45.20 -24.96
CA ILE A 71 -32.17 -45.00 -24.51
C ILE A 71 -31.62 -43.69 -25.06
N GLU A 72 -31.84 -43.39 -26.34
CA GLU A 72 -31.41 -42.13 -26.96
C GLU A 72 -32.05 -40.93 -26.26
N THR A 73 -33.34 -41.03 -25.92
CA THR A 73 -34.05 -40.00 -25.16
C THR A 73 -33.45 -39.82 -23.76
N LEU A 74 -33.17 -40.91 -23.04
CA LEU A 74 -32.54 -40.85 -21.72
C LEU A 74 -31.14 -40.23 -21.79
N ASP A 75 -30.38 -40.54 -22.83
CA ASP A 75 -29.04 -39.97 -23.06
C ASP A 75 -29.08 -38.47 -23.32
N SER A 76 -30.04 -38.01 -24.14
CA SER A 76 -30.26 -36.57 -24.35
C SER A 76 -30.59 -35.86 -23.03
N VAL A 77 -31.52 -36.41 -22.23
CA VAL A 77 -31.93 -35.76 -20.96
C VAL A 77 -30.80 -35.79 -19.92
N LEU A 78 -30.01 -36.86 -19.86
CA LEU A 78 -28.84 -36.92 -18.98
C LEU A 78 -27.76 -35.90 -19.39
N SER A 79 -27.58 -35.69 -20.69
CA SER A 79 -26.71 -34.62 -21.21
C SER A 79 -27.19 -33.24 -20.78
N ASP A 80 -28.50 -32.96 -20.91
CA ASP A 80 -29.08 -31.68 -20.47
C ASP A 80 -28.93 -31.45 -18.96
N LEU A 81 -29.13 -32.49 -18.14
CA LEU A 81 -28.92 -32.40 -16.69
C LEU A 81 -27.46 -32.15 -16.31
N THR A 82 -26.52 -32.69 -17.10
CA THR A 82 -25.09 -32.44 -16.89
C THR A 82 -24.78 -30.97 -17.14
N ALA A 83 -25.24 -30.42 -18.26
CA ALA A 83 -25.09 -29.00 -18.57
C ALA A 83 -25.74 -28.08 -17.51
N GLN A 84 -26.94 -28.43 -17.01
CA GLN A 84 -27.59 -27.70 -15.92
C GLN A 84 -26.80 -27.76 -14.61
N THR A 85 -26.15 -28.89 -14.32
CA THR A 85 -25.31 -29.05 -13.12
C THR A 85 -24.07 -28.17 -13.22
N GLU A 86 -23.39 -28.18 -14.36
CA GLU A 86 -22.21 -27.32 -14.60
C GLU A 86 -22.55 -25.82 -14.48
N ASP A 87 -23.70 -25.40 -15.04
CA ASP A 87 -24.19 -24.01 -14.88
C ASP A 87 -24.47 -23.65 -13.42
N ALA A 88 -25.15 -24.53 -12.68
CA ALA A 88 -25.47 -24.30 -11.27
C ALA A 88 -24.21 -24.27 -10.40
N GLU A 89 -23.20 -25.10 -10.68
CA GLU A 89 -21.90 -25.08 -10.01
C GLU A 89 -21.14 -23.76 -10.28
N ALA A 90 -21.15 -23.28 -11.54
CA ALA A 90 -20.55 -21.99 -11.89
C ALA A 90 -21.24 -20.82 -11.15
N ARG A 91 -22.58 -20.80 -11.13
CA ARG A 91 -23.36 -19.82 -10.36
C ARG A 91 -23.06 -19.86 -8.87
N LEU A 92 -22.87 -21.05 -8.30
CA LEU A 92 -22.52 -21.22 -6.89
C LEU A 92 -21.13 -20.63 -6.59
N ALA A 93 -20.15 -20.92 -7.44
CA ALA A 93 -18.79 -20.39 -7.30
C ALA A 93 -18.78 -18.86 -7.37
N GLU A 94 -19.48 -18.26 -8.33
CA GLU A 94 -19.63 -16.79 -8.45
C GLU A 94 -20.30 -16.18 -7.21
N ALA A 95 -21.38 -16.80 -6.73
CA ALA A 95 -22.11 -16.33 -5.54
C ALA A 95 -21.24 -16.37 -4.27
N ASN A 96 -20.38 -17.39 -4.15
CA ASN A 96 -19.44 -17.52 -3.05
C ASN A 96 -18.33 -16.45 -3.13
N ASP A 97 -17.67 -16.28 -4.28
CA ASP A 97 -16.62 -15.27 -4.49
C ASP A 97 -17.13 -13.84 -4.23
N LYS A 98 -18.22 -13.44 -4.89
CA LYS A 98 -18.87 -12.14 -4.66
C LYS A 98 -19.17 -11.91 -3.18
N GLY A 99 -19.54 -13.00 -2.53
CA GLY A 99 -19.83 -13.02 -1.15
C GLY A 99 -18.61 -12.80 -0.24
N GLU A 100 -17.53 -13.53 -0.47
CA GLU A 100 -16.27 -13.39 0.27
C GLU A 100 -15.74 -11.96 0.12
N ARG A 101 -15.72 -11.44 -1.11
CA ARG A 101 -15.39 -10.05 -1.43
C ARG A 101 -16.22 -9.05 -0.62
N ALA A 102 -17.54 -9.24 -0.56
CA ALA A 102 -18.41 -8.35 0.21
C ALA A 102 -18.12 -8.36 1.72
N VAL A 103 -17.72 -9.51 2.29
CA VAL A 103 -17.33 -9.61 3.72
C VAL A 103 -15.99 -8.92 3.97
N ALA A 104 -15.01 -9.15 3.10
CA ALA A 104 -13.69 -8.53 3.18
C ALA A 104 -13.78 -7.00 3.06
N ALA A 105 -14.47 -6.50 2.03
CA ALA A 105 -14.70 -5.08 1.80
C ALA A 105 -15.42 -4.42 3.00
N LYS A 106 -16.47 -5.06 3.52
CA LYS A 106 -17.16 -4.55 4.71
C LYS A 106 -16.25 -4.48 5.93
N THR A 107 -15.42 -5.50 6.15
CA THR A 107 -14.46 -5.52 7.27
C THR A 107 -13.51 -4.32 7.19
N LEU A 108 -12.98 -4.03 6.00
CA LEU A 108 -12.13 -2.86 5.78
C LEU A 108 -12.86 -1.53 6.03
N GLN A 109 -14.12 -1.42 5.57
CA GLN A 109 -14.95 -0.23 5.81
C GLN A 109 -15.29 -0.02 7.30
N ASP A 110 -15.55 -1.11 8.04
CA ASP A 110 -15.82 -1.07 9.48
C ASP A 110 -14.56 -0.63 10.26
N ILE A 111 -13.38 -1.12 9.89
CA ILE A 111 -12.09 -0.67 10.45
C ILE A 111 -11.86 0.81 10.15
N ALA A 112 -12.04 1.24 8.90
CA ALA A 112 -11.89 2.63 8.49
C ALA A 112 -12.83 3.57 9.30
N SER A 113 -14.07 3.16 9.50
CA SER A 113 -15.05 3.92 10.28
C SER A 113 -14.66 4.03 11.76
N THR A 114 -14.12 2.95 12.33
CA THR A 114 -13.60 2.95 13.72
C THR A 114 -12.42 3.93 13.86
N PHE A 115 -11.53 3.94 12.89
CA PHE A 115 -10.36 4.83 12.88
C PHE A 115 -10.77 6.31 12.73
N ASP A 116 -11.72 6.62 11.85
CA ASP A 116 -12.25 7.99 11.69
C ASP A 116 -12.91 8.49 12.99
N ALA A 117 -13.68 7.64 13.68
CA ALA A 117 -14.28 8.00 14.96
C ALA A 117 -13.20 8.29 16.03
N GLY A 118 -12.19 7.42 16.14
CA GLY A 118 -11.07 7.62 17.05
C GLY A 118 -10.25 8.87 16.74
N ALA A 119 -10.05 9.19 15.46
CA ALA A 119 -9.36 10.40 15.03
C ALA A 119 -10.13 11.68 15.42
N ALA A 120 -11.46 11.69 15.26
CA ALA A 120 -12.30 12.80 15.68
C ALA A 120 -12.30 12.98 17.22
N GLU A 121 -12.32 11.88 17.98
CA GLU A 121 -12.19 11.93 19.43
C GLU A 121 -10.83 12.46 19.88
N LEU A 122 -9.74 12.02 19.23
CA LEU A 122 -8.39 12.51 19.48
C LEU A 122 -8.28 14.02 19.20
N GLU A 123 -8.84 14.49 18.10
CA GLU A 123 -8.84 15.91 17.75
C GLU A 123 -9.54 16.76 18.81
N LYS A 124 -10.71 16.30 19.28
CA LYS A 124 -11.43 16.93 20.39
C LYS A 124 -10.60 16.96 21.67
N ALA A 125 -9.93 15.86 22.01
CA ALA A 125 -9.06 15.79 23.19
C ALA A 125 -7.89 16.78 23.07
N MET A 126 -7.26 16.87 21.91
CA MET A 126 -6.17 17.82 21.65
C MET A 126 -6.63 19.28 21.72
N SER A 127 -7.87 19.58 21.34
CA SER A 127 -8.47 20.90 21.56
C SER A 127 -8.57 21.25 23.06
N GLU A 128 -8.98 20.30 23.90
CA GLU A 128 -9.04 20.52 25.35
C GLU A 128 -7.64 20.66 25.98
N VAL A 129 -6.66 19.87 25.51
CA VAL A 129 -5.25 20.02 25.90
C VAL A 129 -4.73 21.41 25.53
N SER A 130 -5.01 21.88 24.31
CA SER A 130 -4.63 23.23 23.87
C SER A 130 -5.23 24.32 24.76
N LYS A 131 -6.51 24.21 25.13
CA LYS A 131 -7.16 25.14 26.08
C LYS A 131 -6.50 25.11 27.47
N ALA A 132 -6.11 23.93 27.95
CA ALA A 132 -5.42 23.79 29.23
C ALA A 132 -4.03 24.46 29.20
N LEU A 133 -3.24 24.22 28.13
CA LEU A 133 -1.95 24.86 27.93
C LEU A 133 -2.06 26.39 27.79
N ALA A 134 -3.08 26.88 27.08
CA ALA A 134 -3.33 28.32 26.97
C ALA A 134 -3.62 28.96 28.34
N LYS A 135 -4.39 28.29 29.21
CA LYS A 135 -4.63 28.75 30.60
C LYS A 135 -3.34 28.77 31.42
N MET A 136 -2.50 27.74 31.29
CA MET A 136 -1.19 27.70 31.96
C MET A 136 -0.27 28.82 31.45
N GLY A 137 -0.23 29.03 30.13
CA GLY A 137 0.54 30.10 29.50
C GLY A 137 0.10 31.49 29.92
N ALA A 138 -1.21 31.73 30.05
CA ALA A 138 -1.75 32.99 30.54
C ALA A 138 -1.38 33.28 32.01
N ALA A 139 -1.12 32.25 32.81
CA ALA A 139 -0.67 32.40 34.19
C ALA A 139 0.83 32.70 34.31
N LEU A 140 1.61 32.58 33.23
CA LEU A 140 3.05 32.82 33.19
C LEU A 140 3.34 34.20 32.57
N PRO A 141 3.82 35.19 33.35
CA PRO A 141 4.25 36.47 32.81
C PRO A 141 5.43 36.30 31.83
N GLU A 142 5.48 37.09 30.76
CA GLU A 142 6.57 37.01 29.76
C GLU A 142 7.94 37.36 30.34
N THR A 143 7.96 38.08 31.47
CA THR A 143 9.18 38.45 32.20
C THR A 143 9.66 37.37 33.18
N LEU A 144 8.84 36.36 33.48
CA LEU A 144 9.17 35.33 34.46
C LEU A 144 10.03 34.23 33.83
N ARG A 145 11.26 34.08 34.34
CA ARG A 145 12.15 32.97 33.99
C ARG A 145 12.12 31.90 35.08
N ALA A 146 11.13 31.02 35.02
CA ALA A 146 10.93 29.99 36.05
C ALA A 146 12.04 28.93 36.07
N VAL A 147 12.65 28.61 34.92
CA VAL A 147 13.73 27.62 34.78
C VAL A 147 14.80 28.17 33.85
N ASP A 148 16.07 27.93 34.16
CA ASP A 148 17.20 28.18 33.25
C ASP A 148 17.31 27.03 32.25
N LEU A 149 16.54 27.08 31.15
CA LEU A 149 16.67 26.13 30.05
C LEU A 149 17.90 26.55 29.21
N ARG A 150 19.10 26.20 29.68
CA ARG A 150 20.32 26.38 28.91
C ARG A 150 20.25 25.53 27.64
N SER A 151 19.99 26.16 26.49
CA SER A 151 19.92 25.46 25.20
C SER A 151 20.42 26.35 24.06
N ASP A 152 21.25 25.73 23.22
CA ASP A 152 21.63 26.05 21.83
C ASP A 152 22.16 27.45 21.45
N GLY A 153 22.24 28.40 22.38
CA GLY A 153 22.72 29.76 22.08
C GLY A 153 21.64 30.70 21.51
N SER A 154 20.39 30.24 21.36
CA SER A 154 19.26 31.10 20.99
C SER A 154 18.73 31.95 22.16
N GLY A 155 19.06 31.60 23.41
CA GLY A 155 18.82 32.40 24.61
C GLY A 155 17.34 32.64 24.98
N ARG A 156 16.39 31.96 24.32
CA ARG A 156 14.96 32.13 24.56
C ARG A 156 14.44 31.07 25.54
N ASN A 157 14.37 31.46 26.81
CA ASN A 157 13.45 30.88 27.80
C ASN A 157 12.07 31.50 27.57
N ASP A 158 11.43 31.22 26.43
CA ASP A 158 10.07 31.66 26.21
C ASP A 158 9.06 30.71 26.87
N LYS A 159 7.90 31.27 27.25
CA LYS A 159 6.81 30.55 27.91
C LYS A 159 6.35 29.34 27.09
N ASP A 160 6.39 29.46 25.77
CA ASP A 160 5.90 28.46 24.83
C ASP A 160 6.80 27.21 24.87
N ARG A 161 8.12 27.39 25.00
CA ARG A 161 9.06 26.28 25.19
C ARG A 161 8.81 25.50 26.48
N LEU A 162 8.52 26.18 27.59
CA LEU A 162 8.20 25.52 28.86
C LEU A 162 6.90 24.71 28.75
N LEU A 163 5.85 25.29 28.16
CA LEU A 163 4.58 24.60 27.92
C LEU A 163 4.76 23.39 26.99
N GLY A 164 5.61 23.51 25.97
CA GLY A 164 5.96 22.41 25.07
C GLY A 164 6.64 21.24 25.79
N ILE A 165 7.57 21.52 26.70
CA ILE A 165 8.22 20.48 27.54
C ILE A 165 7.18 19.78 28.42
N ILE A 166 6.31 20.54 29.08
CA ILE A 166 5.26 19.97 29.95
C ILE A 166 4.31 19.08 29.12
N LEU A 167 3.89 19.54 27.94
CA LEU A 167 3.07 18.74 27.04
C LEU A 167 3.78 17.45 26.63
N ALA A 168 5.05 17.53 26.23
CA ALA A 168 5.83 16.37 25.81
C ALA A 168 5.93 15.33 26.93
N ASP A 169 6.26 15.74 28.16
CA ASP A 169 6.33 14.84 29.32
C ASP A 169 4.96 14.23 29.65
N ALA A 170 3.88 15.02 29.60
CA ALA A 170 2.52 14.53 29.83
C ALA A 170 2.13 13.46 28.81
N VAL A 171 2.38 13.70 27.52
CA VAL A 171 2.10 12.72 26.45
C VAL A 171 2.99 11.49 26.60
N CYS A 172 4.29 11.65 26.91
CA CYS A 172 5.22 10.54 27.12
C CYS A 172 4.79 9.65 28.30
N SER A 173 4.26 10.24 29.37
CA SER A 173 3.77 9.47 30.53
C SER A 173 2.56 8.59 30.20
N ILE A 174 1.72 9.01 29.24
CA ILE A 174 0.50 8.30 28.84
C ILE A 174 0.79 7.32 27.68
N PHE A 175 1.62 7.73 26.73
CA PHE A 175 1.91 6.97 25.52
C PHE A 175 3.42 6.94 25.21
N PRO A 176 4.22 6.23 26.03
CA PRO A 176 5.67 6.21 25.89
C PRO A 176 6.15 5.61 24.57
N ALA A 177 5.36 4.69 23.98
CA ALA A 177 5.68 4.05 22.71
C ALA A 177 5.70 5.03 21.51
N ALA A 178 5.10 6.21 21.63
CA ALA A 178 5.16 7.26 20.61
C ALA A 178 6.55 7.91 20.53
N PHE A 179 7.33 7.82 21.60
CA PHE A 179 8.62 8.48 21.72
C PHE A 179 9.74 7.48 21.42
N LYS A 180 10.68 7.90 20.59
CA LYS A 180 11.90 7.13 20.31
C LYS A 180 13.09 7.79 20.96
N SER A 181 13.92 6.98 21.61
CA SER A 181 15.25 7.39 22.05
C SER A 181 16.22 7.21 20.89
N ARG A 182 16.79 8.32 20.40
CA ARG A 182 17.88 8.30 19.41
C ARG A 182 19.17 8.76 20.08
N PRO A 183 20.27 7.98 20.01
CA PRO A 183 21.57 8.47 20.46
C PRO A 183 22.00 9.65 19.58
N TRP A 184 22.32 10.78 20.21
CA TRP A 184 22.82 11.98 19.55
C TRP A 184 24.33 12.06 19.70
N GLY A 185 25.05 11.74 18.61
CA GLY A 185 26.50 11.84 18.51
C GLY A 185 27.28 10.82 19.35
N ALA A 186 28.61 10.91 19.31
CA ALA A 186 29.55 9.99 19.97
C ALA A 186 29.61 10.13 21.52
N GLY A 187 28.72 10.93 22.13
CA GLY A 187 28.80 11.34 23.54
C GLY A 187 27.74 10.75 24.48
N GLY A 188 26.86 9.85 24.01
CA GLY A 188 25.91 9.14 24.87
C GLY A 188 24.68 9.95 25.33
N ALA A 189 24.49 11.17 24.86
CA ALA A 189 23.22 11.87 25.01
C ALA A 189 22.15 11.20 24.14
N SER A 190 20.94 10.98 24.65
CA SER A 190 19.82 10.53 23.83
C SER A 190 18.75 11.61 23.75
N ILE A 191 18.25 11.85 22.54
CA ILE A 191 17.06 12.66 22.33
C ILE A 191 15.88 11.70 22.37
N ILE A 192 14.94 11.97 23.28
CA ILE A 192 13.65 11.30 23.33
C ILE A 192 12.64 12.23 22.67
N GLY A 193 12.03 11.79 21.57
CA GLY A 193 11.09 12.61 20.82
C GLY A 193 10.07 11.79 20.04
N MET A 194 8.93 12.41 19.73
CA MET A 194 7.97 11.87 18.79
C MET A 194 8.45 12.19 17.36
N ASP A 195 8.61 11.14 16.56
CA ASP A 195 9.03 11.30 15.16
C ASP A 195 7.86 11.83 14.32
N ARG A 196 7.98 13.05 13.78
CA ARG A 196 7.13 13.54 12.68
C ARG A 196 7.93 13.54 11.37
N ASN A 197 8.49 12.38 11.06
CA ASN A 197 9.44 12.20 9.94
C ASN A 197 8.75 11.61 8.70
N PHE A 198 7.45 11.84 8.52
CA PHE A 198 6.66 11.23 7.46
C PHE A 198 5.93 12.32 6.68
N SER A 199 6.23 12.43 5.38
CA SER A 199 5.54 13.39 4.51
C SER A 199 4.17 12.86 4.12
N LEU A 200 3.12 13.60 4.47
CA LEU A 200 1.71 13.26 4.15
C LEU A 200 1.17 13.99 2.92
N SER A 201 1.88 14.98 2.40
CA SER A 201 1.51 15.74 1.19
C SER A 201 2.40 15.43 -0.02
N GLY A 202 3.43 14.59 0.16
CA GLY A 202 4.32 14.19 -0.92
C GLY A 202 3.69 13.13 -1.82
N GLN A 203 4.10 13.11 -3.09
CA GLN A 203 3.68 12.12 -4.08
C GLN A 203 4.16 10.69 -3.73
N VAL A 204 5.20 10.56 -2.89
CA VAL A 204 5.63 9.30 -2.28
C VAL A 204 5.84 9.45 -0.79
N TRP A 205 5.39 8.43 -0.10
CA TRP A 205 5.35 8.31 1.33
C TRP A 205 6.68 7.79 1.82
N GLU A 206 7.50 8.66 2.38
CA GLU A 206 8.76 8.20 2.94
C GLU A 206 9.14 8.90 4.22
N TRP A 207 9.93 8.14 4.98
CA TRP A 207 10.68 8.68 6.09
C TRP A 207 11.64 9.75 5.55
N THR A 208 11.53 10.95 6.09
CA THR A 208 12.38 12.10 5.77
C THR A 208 12.86 12.71 7.07
N ASP A 209 14.12 13.13 7.10
CA ASP A 209 14.70 13.82 8.27
C ASP A 209 14.09 15.22 8.47
N HIS A 210 13.42 15.74 7.44
CA HIS A 210 12.74 17.03 7.44
C HIS A 210 11.37 16.93 6.75
N VAL A 211 10.31 17.35 7.44
CA VAL A 211 8.97 17.50 6.86
C VAL A 211 8.66 18.99 6.77
N ASP A 212 8.72 19.55 5.56
CA ASP A 212 8.45 20.98 5.30
C ASP A 212 6.95 21.32 5.23
N ASN A 213 6.08 20.35 5.50
CA ASN A 213 4.64 20.50 5.37
C ASN A 213 3.99 20.92 6.69
N ASP A 214 2.90 21.68 6.59
CA ASP A 214 2.09 22.05 7.74
C ASP A 214 1.56 20.80 8.47
N PRO A 215 1.48 20.84 9.82
CA PRO A 215 0.86 19.76 10.58
C PRO A 215 -0.60 19.58 10.16
N LEU A 216 -0.97 18.33 9.90
CA LEU A 216 -2.36 17.96 9.64
C LEU A 216 -3.12 17.76 10.96
N GLU A 217 -4.41 18.06 10.93
CA GLU A 217 -5.35 17.64 11.97
C GLU A 217 -5.41 16.10 12.04
N ALA A 218 -5.81 15.56 13.21
CA ALA A 218 -5.81 14.12 13.44
C ALA A 218 -6.70 13.38 12.44
N THR A 219 -7.87 13.94 12.09
CA THR A 219 -8.78 13.38 11.09
C THR A 219 -8.16 13.36 9.68
N ALA A 220 -7.49 14.44 9.28
CA ALA A 220 -6.79 14.50 8.00
C ALA A 220 -5.62 13.51 7.92
N ALA A 221 -4.84 13.39 8.99
CA ALA A 221 -3.75 12.42 9.07
C ALA A 221 -4.26 10.97 9.03
N ALA A 222 -5.36 10.66 9.74
CA ALA A 222 -5.99 9.34 9.74
C ALA A 222 -6.52 8.94 8.36
N ARG A 223 -7.16 9.89 7.64
CA ARG A 223 -7.59 9.70 6.26
C ARG A 223 -6.43 9.39 5.34
N ALA A 224 -5.45 10.29 5.34
CA ALA A 224 -4.27 10.17 4.51
C ALA A 224 -3.60 8.81 4.73
N LEU A 225 -3.31 8.44 5.97
CA LEU A 225 -2.50 7.25 6.30
C LEU A 225 -3.24 5.91 6.22
N VAL A 226 -4.53 5.89 6.57
CA VAL A 226 -5.25 4.66 6.88
C VAL A 226 -6.60 4.59 6.15
N THR A 227 -7.52 5.51 6.43
CA THR A 227 -8.94 5.23 6.13
C THR A 227 -9.28 5.31 4.64
N ASP A 228 -8.66 6.21 3.88
CA ASP A 228 -8.87 6.30 2.44
C ASP A 228 -8.30 5.06 1.72
N ARG A 229 -7.21 4.49 2.22
CA ARG A 229 -6.61 3.27 1.68
C ARG A 229 -7.46 2.04 1.94
N LEU A 230 -7.97 1.90 3.16
CA LEU A 230 -8.85 0.79 3.50
C LEU A 230 -10.12 0.83 2.66
N ARG A 231 -10.67 2.03 2.42
CA ARG A 231 -11.82 2.24 1.55
C ARG A 231 -11.51 1.96 0.08
N GLY A 232 -10.42 2.52 -0.45
CA GLY A 232 -10.00 2.27 -1.83
C GLY A 232 -9.72 0.77 -2.09
N ARG A 233 -9.13 0.06 -1.12
CA ARG A 233 -8.97 -1.39 -1.20
C ARG A 233 -10.31 -2.12 -1.12
N ALA A 234 -11.24 -1.69 -0.27
CA ALA A 234 -12.57 -2.28 -0.20
C ALA A 234 -13.31 -2.15 -1.54
N ASP A 235 -13.23 -1.00 -2.19
CA ASP A 235 -13.83 -0.75 -3.49
C ASP A 235 -13.17 -1.64 -4.57
N ALA A 236 -11.84 -1.73 -4.59
CA ALA A 236 -11.10 -2.62 -5.51
C ALA A 236 -11.45 -4.12 -5.31
N ILE A 237 -11.69 -4.56 -4.07
CA ILE A 237 -12.14 -5.92 -3.77
C ILE A 237 -13.54 -6.18 -4.35
N LEU A 238 -14.45 -5.21 -4.22
CA LEU A 238 -15.81 -5.30 -4.75
C LEU A 238 -15.83 -5.28 -6.29
N GLU A 239 -14.91 -4.54 -6.91
CA GLU A 239 -14.77 -4.44 -8.36
C GLU A 239 -14.08 -5.64 -9.02
N GLY A 240 -13.43 -6.50 -8.23
CA GLY A 240 -12.68 -7.64 -8.79
C GLY A 240 -11.20 -7.36 -9.07
N THR A 241 -10.73 -6.13 -8.83
CA THR A 241 -9.36 -5.68 -9.17
C THR A 241 -8.34 -5.97 -8.06
N ALA A 242 -8.81 -6.30 -6.85
CA ALA A 242 -7.98 -6.76 -5.73
C ALA A 242 -8.48 -8.10 -5.15
N PRO A 243 -7.61 -8.90 -4.50
CA PRO A 243 -7.99 -10.14 -3.84
C PRO A 243 -8.79 -9.88 -2.55
N ALA A 244 -9.73 -10.79 -2.23
CA ALA A 244 -10.52 -10.71 -1.00
C ALA A 244 -9.74 -11.08 0.27
N ASP A 245 -8.57 -11.71 0.13
CA ASP A 245 -7.69 -11.99 1.27
C ASP A 245 -7.19 -10.68 1.88
N LEU A 246 -7.33 -10.54 3.20
CA LEU A 246 -6.93 -9.36 3.94
C LEU A 246 -5.48 -9.46 4.45
N ILE A 247 -4.89 -10.66 4.44
CA ILE A 247 -3.48 -10.89 4.78
C ILE A 247 -2.67 -10.53 3.54
N ASP A 248 -2.25 -9.27 3.43
CA ASP A 248 -1.43 -8.79 2.33
C ASP A 248 -0.17 -8.12 2.86
N GLU A 249 0.89 -8.17 2.06
CA GLU A 249 2.06 -7.34 2.30
C GLU A 249 1.65 -5.86 2.28
N PRO A 250 2.30 -4.98 3.05
CA PRO A 250 2.01 -3.56 2.98
C PRO A 250 2.11 -3.10 1.52
N ILE A 251 1.13 -2.30 1.07
CA ILE A 251 1.20 -1.65 -0.25
C ILE A 251 2.39 -0.69 -0.21
N VAL A 252 3.54 -1.18 -0.64
CA VAL A 252 4.73 -0.35 -0.85
C VAL A 252 4.56 0.23 -2.24
N GLU A 253 4.26 1.54 -2.32
CA GLU A 253 4.45 2.26 -3.58
C GLU A 253 5.92 2.11 -3.97
N THR A 254 6.18 1.32 -5.00
CA THR A 254 7.53 1.09 -5.50
C THR A 254 8.02 2.40 -6.09
N LYS A 255 9.07 2.97 -5.49
CA LYS A 255 9.72 4.15 -6.05
C LYS A 255 10.09 3.86 -7.50
N PRO A 256 9.84 4.78 -8.45
CA PRO A 256 10.38 4.64 -9.79
C PRO A 256 11.90 4.49 -9.67
N ALA A 257 12.44 3.43 -10.27
CA ALA A 257 13.86 3.14 -10.21
C ALA A 257 14.64 4.33 -10.79
N LYS A 258 15.56 4.89 -10.00
CA LYS A 258 16.47 5.93 -10.50
C LYS A 258 17.30 5.31 -11.64
N PRO A 259 17.37 5.92 -12.83
CA PRO A 259 18.30 5.49 -13.87
C PRO A 259 19.71 5.37 -13.29
N PRO A 260 20.45 4.29 -13.58
CA PRO A 260 21.83 4.17 -13.13
C PRO A 260 22.64 5.30 -13.75
N MET A 261 23.12 6.22 -12.92
CA MET A 261 23.98 7.31 -13.34
C MET A 261 25.40 7.10 -12.85
N GLN A 262 26.36 7.38 -13.73
CA GLN A 262 27.76 7.45 -13.37
C GLN A 262 27.96 8.54 -12.33
N LYS A 263 28.59 8.18 -11.21
CA LYS A 263 28.96 9.14 -10.16
C LYS A 263 30.42 9.58 -10.35
N VAL A 264 30.67 10.85 -10.11
CA VAL A 264 32.00 11.47 -10.20
C VAL A 264 32.31 12.15 -8.86
N ALA A 265 33.56 12.05 -8.42
CA ALA A 265 34.01 12.70 -7.20
C ALA A 265 34.29 14.19 -7.45
N ILE A 266 33.74 15.04 -6.58
CA ILE A 266 33.93 16.48 -6.60
C ILE A 266 34.41 17.00 -5.25
N LEU A 267 35.03 18.18 -5.28
CA LEU A 267 35.27 19.04 -4.12
C LEU A 267 34.37 20.27 -4.21
N PRO A 268 33.25 20.32 -3.46
CA PRO A 268 32.45 21.54 -3.35
C PRO A 268 33.29 22.63 -2.68
N ILE A 269 33.34 23.84 -3.25
CA ILE A 269 34.00 25.00 -2.62
C ILE A 269 32.99 25.91 -1.90
N SER A 270 31.71 25.74 -2.20
CA SER A 270 30.59 26.31 -1.46
C SER A 270 29.52 25.22 -1.28
N ASN A 271 28.62 25.41 -0.31
CA ASN A 271 27.51 24.48 -0.12
C ASN A 271 26.55 24.64 -1.29
N PHE A 272 26.09 23.53 -1.85
CA PHE A 272 25.06 23.56 -2.88
C PHE A 272 24.08 22.40 -2.71
N SER A 273 22.87 22.58 -3.24
CA SER A 273 21.82 21.57 -3.28
C SER A 273 21.41 21.25 -4.71
N PHE A 274 20.87 20.05 -4.94
CA PHE A 274 20.35 19.61 -6.24
C PHE A 274 19.22 18.60 -6.07
N ALA A 275 18.33 18.49 -7.05
CA ALA A 275 17.26 17.51 -7.05
C ALA A 275 17.82 16.08 -7.15
N ALA A 276 17.51 15.27 -6.15
CA ALA A 276 17.99 13.91 -5.99
C ALA A 276 17.07 12.87 -6.63
N ASP A 277 15.80 13.22 -6.85
CA ASP A 277 14.77 12.38 -7.46
C ASP A 277 13.63 13.22 -8.03
N GLY A 278 12.66 12.53 -8.66
CA GLY A 278 11.50 13.15 -9.29
C GLY A 278 10.48 13.74 -8.33
N TYR A 279 10.67 13.54 -7.02
CA TYR A 279 9.80 14.07 -5.97
C TYR A 279 10.30 15.38 -5.39
N GLY A 280 11.30 15.99 -6.03
CA GLY A 280 11.82 17.29 -5.65
C GLY A 280 12.68 17.28 -4.40
N ARG A 281 13.08 16.09 -3.89
CA ARG A 281 14.01 16.00 -2.76
C ARG A 281 15.35 16.60 -3.12
N SER A 282 15.89 17.41 -2.21
CA SER A 282 17.20 18.01 -2.40
C SER A 282 18.27 17.18 -1.69
N GLU A 283 19.31 16.80 -2.41
CA GLU A 283 20.57 16.33 -1.83
C GLU A 283 21.53 17.52 -1.67
N PHE A 284 22.36 17.48 -0.63
CA PHE A 284 23.29 18.56 -0.30
C PHE A 284 24.74 18.09 -0.43
N ALA A 285 25.54 18.91 -1.10
CA ALA A 285 26.98 18.77 -1.12
C ALA A 285 27.60 19.87 -0.26
N TYR A 286 28.26 19.49 0.83
CA TYR A 286 28.85 20.43 1.76
C TYR A 286 30.22 20.90 1.26
N SER A 287 30.49 22.18 1.46
CA SER A 287 31.78 22.78 1.16
C SER A 287 32.91 21.98 1.81
N PHE A 288 33.96 21.77 1.02
CA PHE A 288 35.21 21.16 1.42
C PHE A 288 35.11 19.68 1.85
N THR A 289 33.97 19.01 1.61
CA THR A 289 33.83 17.57 1.78
C THR A 289 33.83 16.87 0.43
N THR A 290 34.80 16.00 0.20
CA THR A 290 34.81 15.14 -0.99
C THR A 290 33.51 14.35 -1.05
N THR A 291 32.75 14.55 -2.12
CA THR A 291 31.43 13.96 -2.30
C THR A 291 31.32 13.36 -3.70
N SER A 292 30.62 12.23 -3.80
CA SER A 292 30.37 11.54 -5.06
C SER A 292 28.95 11.88 -5.53
N VAL A 293 28.82 12.60 -6.64
CA VAL A 293 27.54 13.07 -7.19
C VAL A 293 27.34 12.55 -8.62
N PRO A 294 26.11 12.49 -9.15
CA PRO A 294 25.88 12.17 -10.56
C PRO A 294 26.65 13.12 -11.50
N GLU A 295 27.15 12.58 -12.62
CA GLU A 295 27.93 13.37 -13.60
C GLU A 295 27.23 14.66 -14.06
N PRO A 296 25.91 14.70 -14.35
CA PRO A 296 25.22 15.95 -14.70
C PRO A 296 25.29 17.00 -13.59
N VAL A 297 25.20 16.58 -12.32
CA VAL A 297 25.33 17.46 -11.15
C VAL A 297 26.75 18.00 -11.05
N ALA A 298 27.77 17.14 -11.23
CA ALA A 298 29.16 17.57 -11.22
C ALA A 298 29.43 18.63 -12.30
N LYS A 299 28.94 18.41 -13.54
CA LYS A 299 29.06 19.38 -14.64
C LYS A 299 28.37 20.71 -14.32
N ALA A 300 27.17 20.66 -13.74
CA ALA A 300 26.43 21.86 -13.35
C ALA A 300 27.15 22.63 -12.23
N ALA A 301 27.64 21.92 -11.21
CA ALA A 301 28.36 22.52 -10.07
C ALA A 301 29.67 23.20 -10.50
N VAL A 302 30.45 22.56 -11.38
CA VAL A 302 31.68 23.14 -11.94
C VAL A 302 31.36 24.36 -12.81
N ARG A 303 30.32 24.28 -13.66
CA ARG A 303 29.89 25.41 -14.49
C ARG A 303 29.42 26.61 -13.65
N ALA A 304 28.74 26.34 -12.54
CA ALA A 304 28.29 27.37 -11.60
C ALA A 304 29.43 27.92 -10.72
N GLY A 305 30.64 27.34 -10.80
CA GLY A 305 31.79 27.75 -9.99
C GLY A 305 31.63 27.41 -8.52
N VAL A 306 30.81 26.41 -8.18
CA VAL A 306 30.56 26.00 -6.78
C VAL A 306 31.30 24.72 -6.38
N ALA A 307 31.96 24.05 -7.35
CA ALA A 307 32.77 22.85 -7.10
C ALA A 307 33.90 22.68 -8.13
N TYR A 308 34.91 21.89 -7.76
CA TYR A 308 35.93 21.35 -8.67
C TYR A 308 35.77 19.83 -8.84
N LEU A 309 36.18 19.30 -10.00
CA LEU A 309 36.34 17.85 -10.17
C LEU A 309 37.56 17.39 -9.37
N MET A 310 37.46 16.30 -8.59
CA MET A 310 38.60 15.80 -7.83
C MET A 310 39.78 15.36 -8.71
N GLU A 311 39.51 15.00 -9.96
CA GLU A 311 40.52 14.59 -10.94
C GLU A 311 41.22 15.78 -11.63
N SER A 312 40.69 17.00 -11.48
CA SER A 312 41.32 18.21 -12.02
C SER A 312 42.49 18.68 -11.15
N GLU A 313 43.47 19.37 -11.77
CA GLU A 313 44.62 19.94 -11.04
C GLU A 313 44.15 20.95 -9.98
N GLU A 314 43.15 21.77 -10.32
CA GLU A 314 42.53 22.74 -9.42
C GLU A 314 41.85 22.06 -8.22
N GLY A 315 41.13 20.97 -8.47
CA GLY A 315 40.47 20.18 -7.42
C GLY A 315 41.47 19.52 -6.47
N GLN A 316 42.56 18.96 -7.00
CA GLN A 316 43.62 18.36 -6.17
C GLN A 316 44.33 19.41 -5.33
N SER A 317 44.64 20.58 -5.91
CA SER A 317 45.26 21.70 -5.21
C SER A 317 44.38 22.20 -4.06
N ALA A 318 43.11 22.50 -4.34
CA ALA A 318 42.15 22.96 -3.33
C ALA A 318 41.91 21.93 -2.22
N TYR A 319 41.93 20.63 -2.54
CA TYR A 319 41.81 19.56 -1.55
C TYR A 319 43.01 19.52 -0.59
N GLN A 320 44.23 19.69 -1.10
CA GLN A 320 45.43 19.72 -0.26
C GLN A 320 45.46 20.96 0.65
N GLU A 321 45.07 22.12 0.14
CA GLU A 321 44.94 23.35 0.96
C GLU A 321 43.93 23.16 2.09
N GLU A 322 42.80 22.53 1.80
CA GLU A 322 41.79 22.23 2.81
C GLU A 322 42.26 21.22 3.86
N LEU A 323 42.99 20.18 3.45
CA LEU A 323 43.58 19.23 4.39
C LEU A 323 44.51 19.95 5.38
N VAL A 324 45.33 20.88 4.89
CA VAL A 324 46.19 21.73 5.73
C VAL A 324 45.36 22.65 6.62
N ARG A 325 44.29 23.27 6.09
CA ARG A 325 43.38 24.12 6.87
C ARG A 325 42.71 23.35 8.01
N ARG A 326 42.17 22.16 7.73
CA ARG A 326 41.54 21.27 8.71
C ARG A 326 42.51 20.76 9.75
N ALA A 327 43.76 20.47 9.38
CA ALA A 327 44.80 20.11 10.34
C ALA A 327 45.08 21.25 11.34
N ARG A 328 45.00 22.52 10.90
CA ARG A 328 45.09 23.69 11.80
C ARG A 328 43.85 23.84 12.70
N ILE A 329 42.65 23.65 12.15
CA ILE A 329 41.37 23.87 12.85
C ILE A 329 41.00 22.73 13.82
N ARG A 330 41.44 21.48 13.60
CA ARG A 330 41.17 20.37 14.55
C ARG A 330 41.70 20.62 15.98
N SER A 331 42.56 21.62 16.16
CA SER A 331 42.97 22.11 17.49
C SER A 331 41.88 22.87 18.26
N SER A 332 40.78 23.31 17.62
CA SER A 332 39.77 24.20 18.20
C SER A 332 38.33 23.66 18.25
N GLY A 333 38.10 22.37 18.02
CA GLY A 333 36.87 21.65 18.44
C GLY A 333 35.53 22.00 17.77
N ASN A 334 35.41 23.06 16.96
CA ASN A 334 34.15 23.46 16.33
C ASN A 334 34.03 22.94 14.89
N MET A 335 33.23 21.89 14.68
CA MET A 335 32.60 21.67 13.37
C MET A 335 31.37 22.56 13.28
N ILE A 336 31.47 23.65 12.51
CA ILE A 336 30.32 24.44 12.11
C ILE A 336 29.60 23.64 11.01
N VAL A 337 28.41 23.14 11.31
CA VAL A 337 27.48 22.63 10.28
C VAL A 337 26.91 23.87 9.59
N PRO A 338 27.16 24.10 8.29
CA PRO A 338 26.66 25.29 7.62
C PRO A 338 25.12 25.30 7.53
N ASP A 339 24.52 26.49 7.56
CA ASP A 339 23.07 26.65 7.38
C ASP A 339 22.68 26.22 5.95
N GLN A 340 21.77 25.24 5.87
CA GLN A 340 21.26 24.70 4.61
C GLN A 340 20.51 25.75 3.77
N ARG A 341 20.01 26.84 4.39
CA ARG A 341 19.32 27.94 3.72
C ARG A 341 20.23 28.83 2.88
N GLU A 342 21.55 28.72 3.08
CA GLU A 342 22.57 29.49 2.35
C GLU A 342 23.18 28.70 1.18
N ALA A 343 22.73 27.46 0.94
CA ALA A 343 23.26 26.63 -0.13
C ALA A 343 22.82 27.12 -1.52
N PHE A 344 23.76 27.13 -2.47
CA PHE A 344 23.45 27.44 -3.87
C PHE A 344 22.58 26.33 -4.48
N ASN A 345 21.41 26.66 -5.02
CA ASN A 345 20.50 25.65 -5.58
C ASN A 345 20.80 25.42 -7.07
N LEU A 346 21.30 24.23 -7.42
CA LEU A 346 21.58 23.82 -8.81
C LEU A 346 20.31 23.40 -9.59
N GLY A 347 19.15 23.32 -8.95
CA GLY A 347 17.91 22.88 -9.56
C GLY A 347 17.90 21.37 -9.81
N ASP A 348 17.54 20.94 -11.03
CA ASP A 348 17.49 19.53 -11.42
C ASP A 348 18.42 19.20 -12.60
N PRO A 349 19.75 19.09 -12.36
CA PRO A 349 20.71 18.74 -13.41
C PRO A 349 20.49 17.33 -13.99
N CYS A 350 19.81 16.46 -13.26
CA CYS A 350 19.57 15.07 -13.63
C CYS A 350 18.31 14.88 -14.47
N GLY A 351 17.45 15.90 -14.58
CA GLY A 351 16.14 15.79 -15.24
C GLY A 351 15.22 14.78 -14.55
N PHE A 352 15.37 14.60 -13.24
CA PHE A 352 14.57 13.64 -12.48
C PHE A 352 13.16 14.08 -12.25
N ARG A 353 12.93 15.40 -12.12
CA ARG A 353 11.60 15.97 -12.07
C ARG A 353 10.97 15.59 -13.40
N VAL A 354 10.21 14.50 -13.36
CA VAL A 354 9.21 14.19 -14.36
C VAL A 354 8.48 15.50 -14.56
N GLU A 355 8.32 15.93 -15.80
CA GLU A 355 7.38 16.98 -16.12
C GLU A 355 6.02 16.56 -15.51
N ALA A 356 5.76 17.00 -14.28
CA ALA A 356 4.48 17.55 -13.90
C ALA A 356 4.44 18.91 -14.62
N ALA A 357 4.42 18.95 -15.95
CA ALA A 357 3.19 18.91 -16.71
C ALA A 357 2.16 19.86 -16.10
N ILE A 358 2.31 21.15 -16.40
CA ILE A 358 1.24 21.99 -17.00
C ILE A 358 -0.01 22.28 -16.13
N ALA A 359 -0.21 21.66 -14.97
CA ALA A 359 -1.40 21.85 -14.14
C ALA A 359 -1.32 23.06 -13.21
N GLU A 360 -0.13 23.49 -12.77
CA GLU A 360 0.01 24.57 -11.78
C GLU A 360 0.21 25.97 -12.40
N ALA A 361 0.32 26.05 -13.73
CA ALA A 361 0.31 27.32 -14.47
C ALA A 361 -1.03 27.59 -15.19
N ALA A 362 -2.02 26.70 -15.03
CA ALA A 362 -3.35 26.77 -15.64
C ALA A 362 -4.51 26.69 -14.61
N ALA A 363 -4.20 26.73 -13.31
CA ALA A 363 -5.15 26.93 -12.22
C ALA A 363 -4.77 28.23 -11.48
#